data_AF-A0A2V8K6L0-F1
#
_entry.id   AF-A0A2V8K6L0-F1
#
_cell.length_a   1.000
_cell.length_b   1.000
_cell.length_c   1.000
_cell.angle_alpha   90.00
_cell.angle_beta   90.00
_cell.angle_gamma   90.00
#
_symmetry.space_group_name_H-M   'P 1'
#
loop_
_entity.id
_entity.type
_entity.pdbx_description
1 polymer ?
#
loop_
_entity_poly.entity_id
_entity_poly.type
_entity_poly.pdbx_seq_one_letter_code
_entity_poly.pdbx_strand_id
1 'polypeptide(L)' 'MSLDELQRQEAEMNEQTFKLRFQWALGQTESLKKLRELRKDRARLLTILKERESA' A
#
# COMPACT_ATOMS: atom_id res chain seq x y z
N MET A 1 8.71 9.56 11.80
CA MET A 1 8.84 8.76 10.57
C MET A 1 10.31 8.51 10.34
N SER A 2 10.84 7.56 11.10
CA SER A 2 12.10 6.87 10.81
C SER A 2 11.98 6.08 9.50
N LEU A 3 13.10 5.79 8.83
CA LEU A 3 13.15 4.90 7.67
C LEU A 3 12.52 3.52 7.97
N ASP A 4 12.73 3.00 9.18
CA ASP A 4 12.13 1.73 9.64
C ASP A 4 10.60 1.79 9.74
N GLU A 5 10.06 2.92 10.17
CA GLU A 5 8.60 3.10 10.27
C GLU A 5 7.96 3.09 8.88
N LEU A 6 8.60 3.73 7.91
CA LEU A 6 8.13 3.76 6.52
C LEU A 6 8.20 2.36 5.87
N GLN A 7 9.25 1.60 6.14
CA GLN A 7 9.38 0.22 5.67
C GLN A 7 8.32 -0.70 6.29
N ARG A 8 8.03 -0.56 7.60
CA ARG A 8 6.93 -1.30 8.25
C ARG A 8 5.58 -0.96 7.62
N GLN A 9 5.34 0.31 7.34
CA GLN A 9 4.11 0.77 6.71
C GLN A 9 3.96 0.22 5.29
N GLU A 10 5.05 0.11 4.53
CA GLU A 10 5.07 -0.53 3.20
C GLU A 10 4.70 -2.01 3.27
N ALA A 11 5.23 -2.74 4.25
CA ALA A 11 4.91 -4.14 4.48
C ALA A 11 3.43 -4.35 4.85
N GLU A 12 2.88 -3.53 5.75
CA GLU A 12 1.45 -3.58 6.09
C GLU A 12 0.55 -3.29 4.88
N MET A 13 0.89 -2.27 4.07
CA MET A 13 0.13 -1.94 2.87
C MET A 13 0.18 -3.06 1.83
N ASN A 14 1.30 -3.78 1.71
CA ASN A 14 1.39 -4.98 0.86
C ASN A 14 0.46 -6.09 1.34
N GLU A 15 0.43 -6.36 2.65
CA GLU A 15 -0.45 -7.38 3.22
C GLU A 15 -1.94 -7.02 3.02
N GLN A 16 -2.30 -5.76 3.24
CA GLN A 16 -3.66 -5.26 2.98
C GLN A 16 -4.03 -5.36 1.49
N THR A 17 -3.09 -5.06 0.60
CA THR A 17 -3.30 -5.21 -0.85
C THR A 17 -3.55 -6.67 -1.22
N PHE A 18 -2.82 -7.61 -0.61
CA PHE A 18 -3.02 -9.04 -0.82
C PHE A 18 -4.42 -9.49 -0.34
N LYS A 19 -4.83 -9.08 0.86
CA LYS A 19 -6.17 -9.39 1.40
C LYS A 19 -7.28 -8.83 0.51
N LEU A 20 -7.16 -7.59 0.04
CA LEU A 20 -8.13 -6.98 -0.87
C LEU A 20 -8.18 -7.66 -2.24
N ARG A 21 -7.03 -8.10 -2.77
CA ARG A 21 -6.99 -8.90 -4.01
C ARG A 21 -7.68 -10.25 -3.83
N PHE A 22 -7.51 -10.88 -2.67
CA PHE A 22 -8.17 -12.13 -2.36
C PHE A 22 -9.69 -11.95 -2.23
N GLN A 23 -10.15 -10.92 -1.50
CA GLN A 23 -11.57 -10.56 -1.42
C GLN A 23 -12.18 -10.24 -2.78
N TRP A 24 -11.43 -9.56 -3.64
CA TRP A 24 -11.86 -9.28 -5.01
C TRP A 24 -12.00 -10.57 -5.84
N ALA A 25 -11.03 -11.48 -5.72
CA ALA A 25 -11.09 -12.79 -6.38
C ALA A 25 -12.28 -13.65 -5.90
N LEU A 26 -12.72 -13.45 -4.66
CA LEU A 26 -13.95 -14.05 -4.10
C LEU A 26 -15.24 -13.38 -4.59
N GLY A 27 -15.18 -12.37 -5.45
CA GLY A 27 -16.33 -11.72 -6.05
C GLY A 27 -16.86 -10.48 -5.31
N GLN A 28 -16.17 -9.99 -4.28
CA GLN A 28 -16.57 -8.77 -3.58
C GLN A 28 -16.16 -7.52 -4.37
N THR A 29 -17.11 -6.89 -5.06
CA THR A 29 -16.86 -5.73 -5.94
C THR A 29 -16.48 -4.44 -5.19
N GLU A 30 -16.89 -4.28 -3.93
CA GLU A 30 -16.51 -3.14 -3.09
C GLU A 30 -15.00 -3.08 -2.78
N SER A 31 -14.33 -4.23 -2.81
CA SER A 31 -12.88 -4.32 -2.58
C SER A 31 -12.06 -3.67 -3.69
N LEU A 32 -12.63 -3.53 -4.91
CA LEU A 32 -11.92 -2.97 -6.06
C LEU A 32 -11.64 -1.47 -5.89
N LYS A 33 -12.59 -0.72 -5.31
CA LYS A 33 -12.40 0.72 -5.04
C LYS A 33 -11.30 0.93 -3.99
N LYS A 34 -11.39 0.20 -2.88
CA LYS A 34 -10.38 0.21 -1.81
C LYS A 34 -8.99 -0.21 -2.31
N LEU A 35 -8.91 -1.21 -3.19
CA LEU A 35 -7.66 -1.65 -3.81
C LEU A 35 -7.01 -0.55 -4.66
N ARG A 36 -7.81 0.24 -5.39
CA ARG A 36 -7.29 1.36 -6.22
C ARG A 36 -6.81 2.52 -5.35
N GLU A 37 -7.49 2.83 -4.26
CA GLU A 37 -7.07 3.84 -3.29
C GLU A 37 -5.78 3.42 -2.60
N LEU A 38 -5.73 2.20 -2.05
CA LEU A 38 -4.56 1.66 -1.35
C LEU A 38 -3.32 1.60 -2.26
N ARG A 39 -3.48 1.27 -3.54
CA ARG A 39 -2.38 1.33 -4.53
C ARG A 39 -1.82 2.73 -4.72
N LYS A 40 -2.67 3.76 -4.76
CA LYS A 40 -2.24 5.16 -4.90
C LYS A 40 -1.51 5.63 -3.65
N ASP A 41 -2.02 5.27 -2.47
CA ASP A 41 -1.38 5.65 -1.22
C ASP A 41 -0.03 4.96 -1.06
N ARG A 42 0.10 3.69 -1.47
CA ARG A 42 1.40 2.99 -1.44
C ARG A 42 2.40 3.66 -2.38
N ALA A 43 1.97 4.09 -3.56
CA ALA A 43 2.82 4.80 -4.50
C ALA A 43 3.33 6.12 -3.90
N ARG A 44 2.47 6.89 -3.22
CA ARG A 44 2.88 8.14 -2.54
C ARG A 44 3.90 7.88 -1.43
N LEU A 45 3.68 6.84 -0.64
CA LEU A 45 4.58 6.46 0.45
C LEU A 45 5.97 6.08 -0.09
N LEU A 46 6.01 5.30 -1.19
CA LEU A 46 7.24 4.96 -1.90
C LEU A 46 7.95 6.20 -2.48
N THR A 47 7.22 7.17 -3.01
CA THR A 47 7.80 8.44 -3.48
C THR A 47 8.49 9.18 -2.33
N ILE A 48 7.82 9.33 -1.18
CA ILE A 48 8.39 10.00 0.00
C ILE A 48 9.61 9.24 0.54
N LEU A 49 9.56 7.90 0.55
CA LEU A 49 10.70 7.06 0.89
C LEU A 49 11.89 7.35 -0.02
N LYS A 50 11.64 7.43 -1.33
CA LYS A 50 12.69 7.70 -2.31
C LYS A 50 13.27 9.09 -2.15
N GLU A 51 12.42 10.10 -1.97
CA GLU A 51 12.84 11.48 -1.73
C GLU A 51 13.74 11.60 -0.50
N ARG A 52 13.39 10.89 0.59
CA ARG A 52 14.19 10.85 1.82
C ARG A 52 15.48 10.03 1.73
N GLU A 53 15.54 9.04 0.85
CA GLU A 53 16.77 8.28 0.57
C GLU A 53 17.73 9.09 -0.31
N SER A 54 17.18 9.94 -1.20
CA SER A 54 17.97 10.78 -2.12
C SER A 54 18.38 12.15 -1.54
N ALA A 55 17.89 12.51 -0.36
CA ALA A 55 18.21 13.74 0.36
C ALA A 55 19.28 13.50 1.43
#